data_AF-A0A8I1RLB3-F1
#
_entry.id   AF-A0A8I1RLB3-F1
#
_cell.length_a   1.000
_cell.length_b   1.000
_cell.length_c   1.000
_cell.angle_alpha   90.00
_cell.angle_beta   90.00
_cell.angle_gamma   90.00
#
_symmetry.space_group_name_H-M   'P 1'
#
loop_
_entity.id
_entity.type
_entity.pdbx_description
1 polymer ?
#
loop_
_entity_poly.entity_id
_entity_poly.type
_entity_poly.pdbx_seq_one_letter_code
_entity_poly.pdbx_strand_id
1 'polypeptide(L)'
;FSNAANGISNAQITGLVPINPANERDAVFDPFVPSSLSFIDYAAGAALTYDNLFYPTGSPIVCDFPFTGTYLDVFGMAFTVEGGYIVDLWGDGDMNGPGTATYGIRVVQGTDELANVFAGLNAAVPEANTFAMFAAGLLGLAFLPMLRKRSLAV
;
A
#
# COMPACT_ATOMS: atom_id res chain seq x y z
N PHE A 1 -10.56 -1.34 5.28
CA PHE A 1 -9.48 -1.73 6.18
C PHE A 1 -10.08 -2.39 7.41
N SER A 2 -9.51 -3.51 7.85
CA SER A 2 -9.98 -4.23 9.04
C SER A 2 -8.77 -4.66 9.86
N ASN A 3 -8.81 -4.43 11.16
CA ASN A 3 -7.83 -4.88 12.13
C ASN A 3 -8.58 -5.40 13.36
N ALA A 4 -8.61 -6.73 13.51
CA ALA A 4 -9.34 -7.39 14.58
C ALA A 4 -8.75 -7.08 15.98
N ALA A 5 -7.43 -6.91 16.09
CA ALA A 5 -6.78 -6.60 17.37
C ALA A 5 -7.22 -5.25 17.93
N ASN A 6 -7.54 -4.29 17.05
CA ASN A 6 -7.94 -2.93 17.41
C ASN A 6 -9.44 -2.67 17.22
N GLY A 7 -10.25 -3.70 16.96
CA GLY A 7 -11.70 -3.56 16.77
C GLY A 7 -12.11 -2.76 15.51
N ILE A 8 -11.18 -2.56 14.57
CA ILE A 8 -11.45 -1.83 13.32
C ILE A 8 -12.05 -2.82 12.32
N SER A 9 -13.26 -2.56 11.81
CA SER A 9 -13.94 -3.45 10.89
C SER A 9 -14.51 -2.70 9.70
N ASN A 10 -14.11 -3.10 8.48
CA ASN A 10 -14.59 -2.55 7.22
C ASN A 10 -14.48 -1.02 7.10
N ALA A 11 -13.53 -0.41 7.80
CA ALA A 11 -13.31 1.03 7.77
C ALA A 11 -12.86 1.48 6.38
N GLN A 12 -13.46 2.54 5.84
CA GLN A 12 -13.11 3.02 4.51
C GLN A 12 -11.67 3.57 4.48
N ILE A 13 -10.91 3.25 3.42
CA ILE A 13 -9.68 4.00 3.11
C ILE A 13 -10.10 5.29 2.43
N THR A 14 -9.82 6.42 3.05
CA THR A 14 -10.31 7.75 2.63
C THR A 14 -9.35 8.48 1.68
N GLY A 15 -8.09 8.06 1.63
CA GLY A 15 -7.09 8.66 0.74
C GLY A 15 -5.67 8.30 1.12
N LEU A 16 -4.71 8.83 0.36
CA LEU A 16 -3.27 8.75 0.65
C LEU A 16 -2.84 9.96 1.47
N VAL A 17 -1.90 9.74 2.41
CA VAL A 17 -1.25 10.85 3.11
C VAL A 17 -0.32 11.55 2.09
N PRO A 18 -0.48 12.85 1.84
CA PRO A 18 0.36 13.57 0.90
C PRO A 18 1.76 13.78 1.49
N ILE A 19 2.79 13.67 0.65
CA ILE A 19 4.15 14.11 1.03
C ILE A 19 4.11 15.60 1.32
N ASN A 20 4.78 16.01 2.40
CA ASN A 20 4.92 17.42 2.73
C ASN A 20 6.39 17.81 2.90
N PRO A 21 7.04 18.30 1.82
CA PRO A 21 8.44 18.69 1.87
C PRO A 21 8.71 19.98 2.64
N ALA A 22 7.67 20.74 3.01
CA ALA A 22 7.83 22.01 3.72
C ALA A 22 7.80 21.87 5.26
N ASN A 23 7.39 20.72 5.78
CA ASN A 23 7.30 20.45 7.22
C ASN A 23 8.46 19.55 7.66
N GLU A 24 9.70 20.01 7.46
CA GLU A 24 10.85 19.36 8.10
C GLU A 24 10.62 19.37 9.61
N ARG A 25 10.43 18.18 10.18
CA ARG A 25 10.33 18.00 11.64
C ARG A 25 11.72 18.03 12.29
N ASP A 26 11.73 18.39 13.57
CA ASP A 26 12.92 18.58 14.40
C ASP A 26 13.87 17.36 14.36
N ALA A 27 15.16 17.59 14.63
CA ALA A 27 16.28 16.66 14.42
C ALA A 27 16.24 15.36 15.27
N VAL A 28 15.16 15.10 16.00
CA VAL A 28 14.85 13.83 16.69
C VAL A 28 14.20 12.85 15.72
N PHE A 29 14.64 12.87 14.47
CA PHE A 29 14.11 12.05 13.40
C PHE A 29 15.10 10.93 13.09
N ASP A 30 14.63 9.85 12.45
CA ASP A 30 15.51 8.79 11.99
C ASP A 30 16.60 9.43 11.10
N PRO A 31 17.89 9.39 11.49
CA PRO A 31 18.95 10.07 10.74
C PRO A 31 19.13 9.50 9.33
N PHE A 32 18.52 8.35 9.05
CA PHE A 32 18.54 7.69 7.77
C PHE A 32 17.37 8.11 6.87
N VAL A 33 16.44 8.95 7.33
CA VAL A 33 15.24 9.32 6.58
C VAL A 33 15.06 10.83 6.52
N PRO A 34 14.78 11.42 5.33
CA PRO A 34 14.42 12.83 5.26
C PRO A 34 13.16 13.12 6.08
N SER A 35 13.19 14.17 6.90
CA SER A 35 12.05 14.57 7.76
C SER A 35 10.80 14.94 6.97
N SER A 36 10.95 15.26 5.68
CA SER A 36 9.85 15.48 4.72
C SER A 36 9.03 14.22 4.38
N LEU A 37 9.57 13.04 4.67
CA LEU A 37 8.97 11.74 4.35
C LEU A 37 8.42 11.04 5.59
N SER A 38 8.08 11.80 6.65
CA SER A 38 7.49 11.24 7.86
C SER A 38 6.55 12.20 8.58
N PHE A 39 5.54 11.65 9.24
CA PHE A 39 4.55 12.42 10.01
C PHE A 39 4.45 12.00 11.49
N ILE A 40 5.23 11.00 11.95
CA ILE A 40 5.32 10.62 13.37
C ILE A 40 6.77 10.63 13.83
N ASP A 41 7.02 11.32 14.93
CA ASP A 41 8.35 11.47 15.51
C ASP A 41 8.89 10.12 16.04
N TYR A 42 10.20 9.94 15.92
CA TYR A 42 10.90 8.71 16.31
C TYR A 42 11.00 8.60 17.83
N ALA A 43 10.09 7.84 18.46
CA ALA A 43 10.34 7.30 19.78
C ALA A 43 10.88 5.87 19.63
N ALA A 44 12.17 5.69 19.93
CA ALA A 44 12.81 4.38 20.12
C ALA A 44 12.83 3.39 18.93
N GLY A 45 12.99 3.83 17.67
CA GLY A 45 13.19 2.89 16.56
C GLY A 45 12.19 2.94 15.42
N ALA A 46 11.12 3.72 15.58
CA ALA A 46 9.88 3.44 14.87
C ALA A 46 9.29 4.69 14.20
N ALA A 47 10.06 5.44 13.40
CA ALA A 47 9.48 6.47 12.55
C ALA A 47 8.50 5.82 11.54
N LEU A 48 7.38 6.50 11.28
CA LEU A 48 6.52 6.16 10.15
C LEU A 48 6.97 6.93 8.93
N THR A 49 7.51 6.22 7.96
CA THR A 49 8.10 6.81 6.77
C THR A 49 7.21 6.47 5.59
N TYR A 50 6.91 7.48 4.78
CA TYR A 50 5.94 7.37 3.70
C TYR A 50 6.43 8.15 2.48
N ASP A 51 6.35 7.54 1.30
CA ASP A 51 6.40 8.19 0.00
C ASP A 51 5.06 7.92 -0.71
N ASN A 52 4.68 8.75 -1.68
CA ASN A 52 3.52 8.53 -2.54
C ASN A 52 3.93 8.04 -3.95
N LEU A 53 5.20 7.69 -4.14
CA LEU A 53 5.72 7.18 -5.40
C LEU A 53 5.61 5.66 -5.50
N PHE A 54 5.29 5.20 -6.71
CA PHE A 54 5.26 3.78 -7.08
C PHE A 54 6.47 3.46 -7.97
N TYR A 55 7.25 2.44 -7.59
CA TYR A 55 8.48 2.07 -8.29
C TYR A 55 8.32 0.71 -8.99
N PRO A 56 7.84 0.68 -10.25
CA PRO A 56 7.53 -0.57 -10.96
C PRO A 56 8.75 -1.47 -11.19
N THR A 57 9.95 -0.90 -11.12
CA THR A 57 11.24 -1.60 -11.31
C THR A 57 12.00 -1.81 -10.00
N GLY A 58 11.35 -1.59 -8.85
CA GLY A 58 11.97 -1.59 -7.53
C GLY A 58 12.33 -0.19 -7.06
N SER A 59 12.17 0.06 -5.76
CA SER A 59 12.49 1.34 -5.13
C SER A 59 14.00 1.65 -5.14
N PRO A 60 14.39 2.94 -5.22
CA PRO A 60 15.79 3.34 -5.08
C PRO A 60 16.32 3.09 -3.67
N ILE A 61 17.64 2.96 -3.52
CA ILE A 61 18.29 3.00 -2.20
C ILE A 61 18.35 4.45 -1.76
N VAL A 62 17.61 4.76 -0.70
CA VAL A 62 17.44 6.12 -0.16
C VAL A 62 18.02 6.29 1.25
N CYS A 63 18.48 5.19 1.85
CA CYS A 63 19.14 5.11 3.15
C CYS A 63 20.18 3.99 3.15
N ASP A 64 21.03 3.89 4.18
CA ASP A 64 22.04 2.82 4.35
C ASP A 64 21.38 1.48 4.76
N PHE A 65 20.34 1.08 4.02
CA PHE A 65 19.59 -0.16 4.24
C PHE A 65 19.92 -1.16 3.12
N PRO A 66 20.32 -2.40 3.46
CA PRO A 66 20.93 -3.32 2.50
C PRO A 66 19.91 -4.06 1.61
N PHE A 67 18.61 -3.90 1.85
CA PHE A 67 17.56 -4.64 1.16
C PHE A 67 16.87 -3.76 0.10
N THR A 68 16.68 -4.31 -1.10
CA THR A 68 16.06 -3.63 -2.26
C THR A 68 15.07 -4.55 -2.96
N GLY A 69 14.28 -4.02 -3.90
CA GLY A 69 13.49 -4.85 -4.82
C GLY A 69 12.00 -4.99 -4.50
N THR A 70 11.49 -4.28 -3.49
CA THR A 70 10.05 -4.15 -3.26
C THR A 70 9.43 -3.08 -4.16
N TYR A 71 8.12 -3.20 -4.42
CA TYR A 71 7.35 -2.17 -5.15
C TYR A 71 7.08 -0.91 -4.33
N LEU A 72 7.11 -1.07 -3.00
CA LEU A 72 7.03 -0.01 -2.01
C LEU A 72 8.43 0.20 -1.46
N ASP A 73 8.85 1.46 -1.32
CA ASP A 73 10.14 1.82 -0.76
C ASP A 73 10.26 1.33 0.70
N VAL A 74 11.47 1.38 1.27
CA VAL A 74 11.69 1.37 2.73
C VAL A 74 10.85 2.45 3.40
N PHE A 75 10.55 3.53 2.67
CA PHE A 75 9.62 4.57 3.07
C PHE A 75 8.17 4.32 2.69
N GLY A 76 7.71 3.13 2.32
CA GLY A 76 6.28 2.77 2.25
C GLY A 76 5.27 3.76 1.64
N MET A 77 4.00 3.57 2.00
CA MET A 77 2.85 4.37 1.62
C MET A 77 1.86 4.44 2.80
N ALA A 78 1.50 5.67 3.19
CA ALA A 78 0.54 5.89 4.26
C ALA A 78 -0.86 6.20 3.71
N PHE A 79 -1.86 5.54 4.30
CA PHE A 79 -3.27 5.65 3.96
C PHE A 79 -4.05 6.24 5.12
N THR A 80 -4.89 7.24 4.83
CA THR A 80 -5.91 7.71 5.77
C THR A 80 -7.08 6.72 5.78
N VAL A 81 -7.55 6.37 6.97
CA VAL A 81 -8.64 5.42 7.18
C VAL A 81 -9.71 6.05 8.08
N GLU A 82 -10.97 5.80 7.76
CA GLU A 82 -12.13 6.23 8.53
C GLU A 82 -11.98 5.88 10.02
N GLY A 83 -12.32 6.84 10.90
CA GLY A 83 -12.05 6.75 12.34
C GLY A 83 -10.79 7.49 12.78
N GLY A 84 -10.11 8.17 11.85
CA GLY A 84 -8.92 8.97 12.14
C GLY A 84 -7.64 8.16 12.25
N TYR A 85 -7.65 6.93 11.71
CA TYR A 85 -6.48 6.07 11.68
C TYR A 85 -5.60 6.40 10.48
N ILE A 86 -4.31 6.15 10.63
CA ILE A 86 -3.37 6.09 9.53
C ILE A 86 -2.79 4.68 9.48
N VAL A 87 -2.74 4.12 8.28
CA VAL A 87 -2.14 2.81 8.03
C VAL A 87 -0.96 3.01 7.11
N ASP A 88 0.23 2.67 7.59
CA ASP A 88 1.45 2.68 6.80
C ASP A 88 1.79 1.27 6.33
N LEU A 89 2.20 1.15 5.07
CA LEU A 89 2.55 -0.10 4.41
C LEU A 89 3.88 0.11 3.69
N TRP A 90 4.91 -0.65 4.07
CA TRP A 90 6.24 -0.53 3.48
C TRP A 90 6.77 -1.87 2.98
N GLY A 91 7.79 -1.81 2.12
CA GLY A 91 8.55 -2.99 1.72
C GLY A 91 9.68 -3.29 2.70
N ASP A 92 9.81 -4.55 3.13
CA ASP A 92 10.94 -5.04 3.94
C ASP A 92 12.12 -5.53 3.07
N GLY A 93 12.10 -5.13 1.79
CA GLY A 93 13.03 -5.56 0.76
C GLY A 93 12.91 -7.04 0.35
N ASP A 94 13.70 -7.42 -0.65
CA ASP A 94 13.76 -8.79 -1.17
C ASP A 94 15.02 -9.51 -0.65
N MET A 95 14.86 -10.30 0.40
CA MET A 95 15.98 -11.01 1.05
C MET A 95 16.44 -12.28 0.32
N ASN A 96 15.61 -12.86 -0.56
CA ASN A 96 15.90 -14.16 -1.19
C ASN A 96 15.84 -14.17 -2.72
N GLY A 97 15.68 -13.01 -3.36
CA GLY A 97 15.68 -12.85 -4.82
C GLY A 97 14.28 -12.61 -5.40
N PRO A 98 14.20 -12.15 -6.66
CA PRO A 98 13.04 -11.48 -7.23
C PRO A 98 11.69 -12.17 -6.94
N GLY A 99 10.81 -11.45 -6.24
CA GLY A 99 9.45 -11.91 -5.93
C GLY A 99 9.30 -12.54 -4.55
N THR A 100 10.34 -12.52 -3.72
CA THR A 100 10.25 -12.91 -2.30
C THR A 100 10.10 -11.73 -1.34
N ALA A 101 9.95 -10.53 -1.90
CA ALA A 101 9.62 -9.30 -1.21
C ALA A 101 8.47 -9.48 -0.20
N THR A 102 8.75 -9.19 1.07
CA THR A 102 7.71 -9.11 2.11
C THR A 102 7.43 -7.66 2.47
N TYR A 103 6.27 -7.44 3.08
CA TYR A 103 5.81 -6.11 3.46
C TYR A 103 5.63 -6.03 4.98
N GLY A 104 5.79 -4.82 5.50
CA GLY A 104 5.41 -4.46 6.85
C GLY A 104 4.18 -3.56 6.85
N ILE A 105 3.40 -3.59 7.92
CA ILE A 105 2.25 -2.72 8.11
C ILE A 105 2.24 -2.15 9.53
N ARG A 106 1.83 -0.90 9.65
CA ARG A 106 1.61 -0.26 10.94
C ARG A 106 0.29 0.51 10.92
N VAL A 107 -0.39 0.51 12.06
CA VAL A 107 -1.63 1.26 12.29
C VAL A 107 -1.41 2.22 13.44
N VAL A 108 -1.76 3.48 13.22
CA VAL A 108 -1.62 4.54 14.22
C VAL A 108 -2.87 5.41 14.29
N GLN A 109 -3.05 6.09 15.42
CA GLN A 109 -4.08 7.12 15.60
C GLN A 109 -3.45 8.31 16.30
N GLY A 110 -3.28 9.43 15.60
CA GLY A 110 -2.46 10.53 16.10
C GLY A 110 -1.01 10.10 16.26
N THR A 111 -0.49 10.13 17.50
CA THR A 111 0.88 9.68 17.84
C THR A 111 0.93 8.25 18.40
N ASP A 112 -0.23 7.62 18.62
CA ASP A 112 -0.29 6.31 19.26
C ASP A 112 -0.15 5.18 18.24
N GLU A 113 0.78 4.26 18.50
CA GLU A 113 0.91 3.01 17.76
C GLU A 113 -0.12 1.99 18.25
N LEU A 114 -0.98 1.53 17.34
CA LEU A 114 -2.03 0.56 17.63
C LEU A 114 -1.67 -0.85 17.20
N ALA A 115 -0.91 -1.00 16.11
CA ALA A 115 -0.40 -2.29 15.66
C ALA A 115 0.81 -2.10 14.77
N ASN A 116 1.75 -3.02 14.84
CA ASN A 116 2.97 -3.02 14.04
C ASN A 116 3.35 -4.46 13.70
N VAL A 117 3.42 -4.75 12.41
CA VAL A 117 3.96 -6.00 11.88
C VAL A 117 5.12 -5.61 10.99
N PHE A 118 6.33 -5.79 11.49
CA PHE A 118 7.51 -5.25 10.83
C PHE A 118 7.78 -5.91 9.47
N ALA A 119 7.60 -7.23 9.40
CA ALA A 119 7.95 -8.04 8.24
C ALA A 119 7.02 -9.27 8.11
N GLY A 120 7.07 -9.90 6.94
CA GLY A 120 6.41 -11.19 6.70
C GLY A 120 4.97 -11.11 6.20
N LEU A 121 4.46 -9.93 5.84
CA LEU A 121 3.19 -9.83 5.13
C LEU A 121 3.41 -10.13 3.65
N ASN A 122 2.58 -11.02 3.12
CA ASN A 122 2.51 -11.31 1.71
C ASN A 122 1.31 -10.55 1.13
N ALA A 123 1.57 -9.70 0.14
CA ALA A 123 0.51 -9.06 -0.62
C ALA A 123 -0.07 -10.08 -1.60
N ALA A 124 -1.18 -10.73 -1.22
CA ALA A 124 -2.00 -11.45 -2.19
C ALA A 124 -2.87 -10.43 -2.90
N VAL A 125 -2.46 -10.00 -4.10
CA VAL A 125 -3.37 -9.33 -5.03
C VAL A 125 -4.39 -10.40 -5.43
N PRO A 126 -5.68 -10.28 -5.08
CA PRO A 126 -6.67 -11.19 -5.62
C PRO A 126 -6.59 -11.02 -7.13
N GLU A 127 -6.20 -12.08 -7.84
CA GLU A 127 -6.22 -12.04 -9.31
C GLU A 127 -7.61 -11.56 -9.70
N ALA A 128 -7.67 -10.46 -10.47
CA ALA A 128 -8.94 -10.00 -11.04
C ALA A 128 -9.57 -11.24 -11.68
N ASN A 129 -10.78 -11.62 -11.25
CA ASN A 129 -11.39 -12.92 -11.54
C ASN A 129 -11.40 -13.14 -13.06
N THR A 130 -10.31 -13.69 -13.57
CA THR A 130 -9.96 -13.57 -14.99
C THR A 130 -10.92 -14.45 -15.77
N PHE A 131 -11.36 -15.54 -15.14
CA PHE A 131 -12.45 -16.38 -15.61
C PHE A 131 -13.80 -15.67 -15.64
N ALA A 132 -14.16 -14.85 -14.65
CA ALA A 132 -15.40 -14.07 -14.71
C ALA A 132 -15.36 -13.02 -15.82
N MET A 133 -14.24 -12.32 -16.01
CA MET A 133 -14.08 -11.34 -17.09
C MET A 133 -14.02 -12.00 -18.47
N PHE A 134 -13.34 -13.14 -18.58
CA PHE A 134 -13.29 -13.96 -19.79
C PHE A 134 -14.66 -14.54 -20.14
N ALA A 135 -15.40 -15.05 -19.15
CA ALA A 135 -16.76 -15.55 -19.32
C ALA A 135 -17.73 -14.43 -19.71
N ALA A 136 -17.62 -13.25 -19.08
CA ALA A 136 -18.40 -12.07 -19.47
C ALA A 136 -18.10 -11.65 -20.92
N GLY A 137 -16.83 -11.69 -21.34
CA GLY A 137 -16.42 -11.45 -22.72
C GLY A 137 -17.00 -12.47 -23.71
N LEU A 138 -16.95 -13.76 -23.39
CA LEU A 138 -17.54 -14.84 -24.20
C LEU A 138 -19.06 -14.70 -24.31
N LEU A 139 -19.75 -14.40 -23.22
CA LEU A 139 -21.19 -14.16 -23.23
C LEU A 139 -21.54 -12.94 -24.09
N GLY A 140 -20.79 -11.84 -23.97
CA GLY A 140 -20.94 -10.66 -24.83
C GLY A 140 -20.85 -11.00 -26.32
N LEU A 141 -19.84 -11.80 -26.71
CA LEU A 141 -19.66 -12.25 -28.09
C LEU A 141 -20.77 -13.20 -28.57
N ALA A 142 -21.32 -14.04 -27.69
CA ALA A 142 -22.41 -14.95 -28.02
C ALA A 142 -23.76 -14.22 -28.22
N PHE A 143 -24.03 -13.17 -27.44
CA PHE A 143 -25.31 -12.44 -27.49
C PHE A 143 -25.34 -11.30 -28.52
N LEU A 144 -24.19 -10.72 -28.88
CA LEU A 144 -24.08 -9.69 -29.94
C LEU A 144 -24.73 -10.07 -31.30
N PRO A 145 -24.47 -11.27 -31.87
CA PRO A 145 -25.08 -11.67 -33.15
C PRO A 145 -26.58 -12.01 -33.02
N MET A 146 -27.06 -12.39 -31.83
CA MET A 146 -28.48 -12.65 -31.58
C MET A 146 -29.29 -11.34 -31.51
N LEU A 147 -28.71 -10.27 -30.94
CA LEU A 147 -29.32 -8.95 -30.90
C LEU A 147 -29.38 -8.30 -32.30
N ARG A 148 -28.35 -8.47 -33.14
CA ARG A 148 -28.33 -7.97 -34.52
C ARG A 148 -29.40 -8.58 -35.42
N LYS A 149 -29.73 -9.86 -35.24
CA LYS A 149 -30.76 -10.54 -36.05
C LYS A 149 -32.20 -10.10 -35.73
N ARG A 150 -32.43 -9.51 -34.55
CA ARG A 150 -33.76 -8.99 -34.18
C ARG A 150 -34.10 -7.63 -34.80
N SER A 151 -33.11 -6.90 -35.33
CA SER A 151 -33.30 -5.58 -35.94
C SER A 151 -33.72 -5.63 -37.43
N LEU A 152 -33.72 -6.80 -38.06
CA LEU A 152 -33.95 -6.97 -39.51
C LEU A 152 -35.32 -7.61 -39.84
N ALA A 153 -36.18 -7.78 -38.85
CA ALA A 153 -37.55 -8.25 -39.03
C ALA A 153 -38.54 -7.11 -38.72
N VAL A 154 -38.63 -6.14 -39.64
CA VAL A 154 -39.75 -5.19 -39.78
C VAL A 154 -40.06 -5.08 -41.27
#